data_AF-A0A2D4GC65-F1
#
_entry.id   AF-A0A2D4GC65-F1
#
_cell.length_a   1.000
_cell.length_b   1.000
_cell.length_c   1.000
_cell.angle_alpha   90.00
_cell.angle_beta   90.00
_cell.angle_gamma   90.00
#
_symmetry.space_group_name_H-M   'P 1'
#
loop_
_entity.id
_entity.type
_entity.pdbx_description
1 polymer ?
#
loop_
_entity_poly.entity_id
_entity_poly.type
_entity_poly.pdbx_seq_one_letter_code
_entity_poly.pdbx_strand_id
1 'polypeptide(L)'
;DEFDTSLPGQALIYCPARQHIYSILLESAKDPSGAYPVVKEWFVYAGNSLQQPDLVQPKQLPGGNPNLRTLWLNRSAETEKQRLWTFLACFQLQDSAEDLRALETPFFVICSLLLYLVLQVDSLSSEDLHAFMAQALCLQEKSAAQLADLQLAQIDSRAVQLGSLFVRGLGVLLMANSACGFPFQMDDLMPWHVFDGKLFQEKYHQAHRGCPLYQLLEHNELRCTKFQNLLDLICKASSANGRKIQSRPRPSSFMIRKHGRGRGSHRRLLSRNPSHSYQPQCRESQWREPQQTGSFSEFQPSGSQYRPRHQSLRGQFQFAPRWPR
;
A
#
# COMPACT_ATOMS: atom_id res chain seq x y z
N ASP A 1 6.44 9.81 10.96
CA ASP A 1 6.42 11.22 11.39
C ASP A 1 5.39 11.90 10.51
N GLU A 2 4.52 12.77 11.02
CA GLU A 2 3.63 13.57 10.13
C GLU A 2 4.45 14.41 9.14
N PHE A 3 5.74 14.61 9.43
CA PHE A 3 6.71 15.28 8.57
C PHE A 3 7.45 14.36 7.58
N ASP A 4 7.31 13.02 7.66
CA ASP A 4 7.89 12.13 6.64
C ASP A 4 6.94 12.00 5.45
N THR A 5 6.97 13.00 4.57
CA THR A 5 6.19 13.05 3.33
C THR A 5 6.76 12.16 2.23
N SER A 6 7.76 11.32 2.52
CA SER A 6 8.43 10.52 1.50
C SER A 6 7.60 9.32 1.03
N LEU A 7 6.65 8.84 1.85
CA LEU A 7 5.72 7.78 1.46
C LEU A 7 4.40 8.40 1.00
N PRO A 8 3.97 8.18 -0.26
CA PRO A 8 2.63 8.57 -0.69
C PRO A 8 1.55 7.87 0.14
N GLY A 9 0.32 8.40 0.09
CA GLY A 9 -0.82 7.76 0.75
C GLY A 9 -1.01 6.32 0.27
N GLN A 10 -1.20 5.38 1.20
CA GLN A 10 -1.34 3.94 0.89
C GLN A 10 -2.46 3.68 -0.13
N ALA A 11 -3.56 4.45 -0.06
CA ALA A 11 -4.67 4.38 -1.00
C ALA A 11 -4.21 4.68 -2.44
N LEU A 12 -3.35 5.67 -2.63
CA LEU A 12 -2.81 6.05 -3.93
C LEU A 12 -1.83 4.98 -4.45
N ILE A 13 -0.95 4.46 -3.59
CA ILE A 13 0.03 3.43 -3.94
C ILE A 13 -0.66 2.19 -4.53
N TYR A 14 -1.74 1.74 -3.92
CA TYR A 14 -2.48 0.55 -4.38
C TYR A 14 -3.63 0.85 -5.35
N CYS A 15 -3.84 2.12 -5.75
CA CYS A 15 -4.90 2.48 -6.69
C CYS A 15 -4.78 1.73 -8.03
N PRO A 16 -3.59 1.63 -8.66
CA PRO A 16 -3.44 0.87 -9.90
C PRO A 16 -3.87 -0.58 -9.78
N ALA A 17 -3.57 -1.24 -8.66
CA ALA A 17 -4.00 -2.62 -8.43
C ALA A 17 -5.53 -2.73 -8.30
N ARG A 18 -6.16 -1.80 -7.58
CA ARG A 18 -7.63 -1.76 -7.46
C ARG A 18 -8.32 -1.48 -8.79
N GLN A 19 -7.77 -0.61 -9.64
CA GLN A 19 -8.29 -0.37 -10.99
C GLN A 19 -8.37 -1.67 -11.82
N HIS A 20 -7.35 -2.52 -11.73
CA HIS A 20 -7.32 -3.83 -12.39
C HIS A 20 -8.29 -4.83 -11.77
N ILE A 21 -8.36 -4.88 -10.43
CA ILE A 21 -9.33 -5.74 -9.72
C ILE A 21 -10.76 -5.36 -10.11
N TYR A 22 -11.08 -4.06 -10.14
CA TYR A 22 -12.40 -3.58 -10.54
C TYR A 22 -12.72 -3.91 -11.99
N SER A 23 -11.74 -3.89 -12.89
CA SER A 23 -12.03 -4.22 -14.29
C SER A 23 -12.44 -5.68 -14.43
N ILE A 24 -11.84 -6.59 -13.66
CA ILE A 24 -12.22 -8.00 -13.61
C ILE A 24 -13.65 -8.15 -13.07
N LEU A 25 -13.94 -7.54 -11.92
CA LEU A 25 -15.23 -7.69 -11.22
C LEU A 25 -16.40 -7.04 -11.96
N LEU A 26 -16.14 -5.95 -12.69
CA LEU A 26 -17.16 -5.12 -13.34
C LEU A 26 -17.18 -5.34 -14.86
N GLU A 27 -16.54 -6.40 -15.36
CA GLU A 27 -16.47 -6.71 -16.79
C GLU A 27 -17.86 -6.84 -17.42
N SER A 28 -18.80 -7.48 -16.73
CA SER A 28 -20.18 -7.65 -17.19
C SER A 28 -21.06 -6.41 -17.00
N ALA A 29 -20.56 -5.40 -16.29
CA ALA A 29 -21.27 -4.15 -16.01
C ALA A 29 -20.91 -3.01 -16.96
N LYS A 30 -20.13 -3.30 -18.02
CA LYS A 30 -19.83 -2.33 -19.08
C LYS A 30 -21.12 -1.84 -19.75
N ASP A 31 -21.13 -0.55 -20.09
CA ASP A 31 -22.20 0.03 -20.87
C ASP A 31 -22.13 -0.40 -22.36
N PRO A 32 -23.11 -0.05 -23.21
CA PRO A 32 -23.08 -0.39 -24.64
C PRO A 32 -21.89 0.19 -25.41
N SER A 33 -21.20 1.21 -24.87
CA SER A 33 -19.98 1.77 -25.45
C SER A 33 -18.71 1.01 -25.02
N GLY A 34 -18.85 0.04 -24.12
CA GLY A 34 -17.74 -0.75 -23.56
C GLY A 34 -17.05 -0.07 -22.38
N ALA A 35 -17.58 1.03 -21.84
CA ALA A 35 -16.99 1.74 -20.71
C ALA A 35 -17.37 1.09 -19.38
N TYR A 36 -16.41 1.02 -18.45
CA TYR A 36 -16.68 0.52 -17.10
C TYR A 36 -17.38 1.59 -16.25
N PRO A 37 -18.25 1.18 -15.31
CA PRO A 37 -18.76 2.08 -14.30
C PRO A 37 -17.63 2.60 -13.39
N VAL A 38 -17.69 3.89 -13.05
CA VAL A 38 -16.74 4.53 -12.13
C VAL A 38 -16.98 4.03 -10.71
N VAL A 39 -15.92 3.65 -10.01
CA VAL A 39 -15.97 3.24 -8.60
C VAL A 39 -15.69 4.44 -7.70
N LYS A 40 -16.53 4.63 -6.68
CA LYS A 40 -16.38 5.69 -5.67
C LYS A 40 -15.66 5.12 -4.45
N GLU A 41 -14.45 5.59 -4.15
CA GLU A 41 -13.66 5.16 -3.00
C GLU A 41 -13.61 6.23 -1.91
N TRP A 42 -13.58 5.82 -0.65
CA TRP A 42 -13.43 6.71 0.50
C TRP A 42 -12.20 6.30 1.30
N PHE A 43 -11.08 7.00 1.09
CA PHE A 43 -9.83 6.71 1.76
C PHE A 43 -9.25 7.92 2.48
N VAL A 44 -8.82 7.72 3.73
CA VAL A 44 -8.08 8.73 4.49
C VAL A 44 -6.61 8.68 4.07
N TYR A 45 -6.09 9.80 3.58
CA TYR A 45 -4.66 10.03 3.39
C TYR A 45 -4.38 11.53 3.40
N ALA A 46 -3.10 11.91 3.50
CA ALA A 46 -2.69 13.32 3.52
C ALA A 46 -3.23 14.07 2.28
N GLY A 47 -4.07 15.08 2.51
CA GLY A 47 -4.70 15.87 1.45
C GLY A 47 -6.13 15.44 1.08
N ASN A 48 -6.63 14.29 1.56
CA ASN A 48 -8.04 13.91 1.38
C ASN A 48 -8.85 14.15 2.67
N SER A 49 -9.77 15.12 2.61
CA SER A 49 -10.66 15.52 3.72
C SER A 49 -11.98 14.74 3.78
N LEU A 50 -12.14 13.69 2.95
CA LEU A 50 -13.34 12.87 2.83
C LEU A 50 -14.64 13.68 2.60
N GLN A 51 -14.55 14.82 1.94
CA GLN A 51 -15.74 15.59 1.55
C GLN A 51 -16.39 15.04 0.28
N GLN A 52 -15.60 14.41 -0.59
CA GLN A 52 -16.03 13.75 -1.81
C GLN A 52 -15.25 12.44 -1.98
N PRO A 53 -15.82 11.42 -2.65
CA PRO A 53 -15.13 10.18 -2.91
C PRO A 53 -14.07 10.37 -4.00
N ASP A 54 -13.00 9.58 -3.92
CA ASP A 54 -12.07 9.41 -5.03
C ASP A 54 -12.75 8.59 -6.13
N LEU A 55 -12.73 9.10 -7.35
CA LEU A 55 -13.31 8.44 -8.51
C LEU A 55 -12.26 7.57 -9.18
N VAL A 56 -12.42 6.25 -9.09
CA VAL A 56 -11.49 5.27 -9.64
C VAL A 56 -12.09 4.61 -10.86
N GLN A 57 -11.49 4.90 -12.02
CA GLN A 57 -11.85 4.26 -13.28
C GLN A 57 -11.18 2.88 -13.38
N PRO A 58 -11.95 1.78 -13.56
CA PRO A 58 -11.37 0.47 -13.81
C PRO A 58 -10.49 0.46 -15.06
N LYS A 59 -9.38 -0.28 -15.00
CA LYS A 59 -8.40 -0.37 -16.09
C LYS A 59 -8.19 -1.83 -16.47
N GLN A 60 -8.49 -2.14 -17.72
CA GLN A 60 -8.35 -3.50 -18.25
C GLN A 60 -6.93 -4.03 -18.09
N LEU A 61 -6.82 -5.34 -17.84
CA LEU A 61 -5.55 -6.04 -17.78
C LEU A 61 -4.86 -6.09 -19.16
N PRO A 62 -3.51 -6.25 -19.20
CA PRO A 62 -2.82 -6.63 -20.43
C PRO A 62 -3.46 -7.89 -21.04
N GLY A 63 -3.69 -7.94 -22.36
CA GLY A 63 -4.32 -9.11 -22.98
C GLY A 63 -5.82 -9.29 -22.71
N GLY A 64 -6.46 -8.39 -21.96
CA GLY A 64 -7.90 -8.39 -21.71
C GLY A 64 -8.30 -9.04 -20.39
N ASN A 65 -9.58 -8.85 -20.01
CA ASN A 65 -10.09 -9.41 -18.77
C ASN A 65 -10.65 -10.82 -19.03
N PRO A 66 -10.37 -11.79 -18.16
CA PRO A 66 -10.97 -13.12 -18.27
C PRO A 66 -12.47 -13.09 -18.00
N ASN A 67 -13.21 -14.04 -18.57
CA ASN A 67 -14.60 -14.25 -18.20
C ASN A 67 -14.69 -14.78 -16.75
N LEU A 68 -15.36 -14.04 -15.86
CA LEU A 68 -15.49 -14.39 -14.44
C LEU A 68 -16.06 -15.80 -14.21
N ARG A 69 -17.06 -16.22 -15.00
CA ARG A 69 -17.68 -17.53 -14.84
C ARG A 69 -16.67 -18.64 -15.14
N THR A 70 -15.92 -18.50 -16.23
CA THR A 70 -14.83 -19.43 -16.56
C THR A 70 -13.76 -19.41 -15.49
N LEU A 71 -13.32 -18.21 -15.08
CA LEU A 71 -12.26 -18.04 -14.11
C LEU A 71 -12.59 -18.69 -12.76
N TRP A 72 -13.81 -18.52 -12.25
CA TRP A 72 -14.20 -18.97 -10.91
C TRP A 72 -14.70 -20.41 -10.86
N LEU A 73 -15.38 -20.89 -11.91
CA LEU A 73 -16.08 -22.18 -11.87
C LEU A 73 -15.33 -23.30 -12.58
N ASN A 74 -14.45 -23.00 -13.54
CA ASN A 74 -13.68 -24.02 -14.25
C ASN A 74 -12.56 -24.60 -13.36
N ARG A 75 -12.27 -25.89 -13.48
CA ARG A 75 -11.24 -26.62 -12.71
C ARG A 75 -10.11 -27.17 -13.58
N SER A 76 -10.02 -26.73 -14.83
CA SER A 76 -8.94 -27.13 -15.72
C SER A 76 -7.59 -26.56 -15.26
N ALA A 77 -6.51 -27.29 -15.53
CA ALA A 77 -5.15 -26.81 -15.24
C ALA A 77 -4.82 -25.50 -15.96
N GLU A 78 -5.40 -25.27 -17.13
CA GLU A 78 -5.24 -24.00 -17.87
C GLU A 78 -5.93 -22.84 -17.14
N THR A 79 -7.10 -23.09 -16.54
CA THR A 79 -7.76 -22.09 -15.69
C THR A 79 -6.89 -21.74 -14.49
N GLU A 80 -6.26 -22.70 -13.81
CA GLU A 80 -5.37 -22.39 -12.67
C GLU A 80 -4.20 -21.48 -13.08
N LYS A 81 -3.57 -21.76 -14.24
CA LYS A 81 -2.54 -20.88 -14.81
C LYS A 81 -3.10 -19.49 -15.10
N GLN A 82 -4.29 -19.41 -15.68
CA GLN A 82 -4.97 -18.15 -15.96
C GLN A 82 -5.30 -17.36 -14.68
N ARG A 83 -5.71 -18.02 -13.59
CA ARG A 83 -5.97 -17.39 -12.28
C ARG A 83 -4.72 -16.73 -11.74
N LEU A 84 -3.62 -17.47 -11.73
CA LEU A 84 -2.34 -16.96 -11.23
C LEU A 84 -1.80 -15.82 -12.11
N TRP A 85 -1.90 -15.96 -13.43
CA TRP A 85 -1.51 -14.91 -14.36
C TRP A 85 -2.34 -13.64 -14.14
N THR A 86 -3.67 -13.78 -14.03
CA THR A 86 -4.60 -12.66 -13.80
C THR A 86 -4.29 -11.97 -12.46
N PHE A 87 -3.97 -12.76 -11.43
CA PHE A 87 -3.57 -12.24 -10.12
C PHE A 87 -2.30 -11.39 -10.22
N LEU A 88 -1.25 -11.88 -10.86
CA LEU A 88 0.00 -11.13 -11.05
C LEU A 88 -0.20 -9.89 -11.93
N ALA A 89 -1.04 -9.99 -12.96
CA ALA A 89 -1.37 -8.88 -13.85
C ALA A 89 -2.09 -7.73 -13.13
N CYS A 90 -2.85 -8.01 -12.05
CA CYS A 90 -3.41 -6.95 -11.20
C CYS A 90 -2.33 -6.04 -10.60
N PHE A 91 -1.12 -6.58 -10.38
CA PHE A 91 0.02 -5.85 -9.82
C PHE A 91 1.06 -5.50 -10.89
N GLN A 92 0.78 -5.78 -12.18
CA GLN A 92 1.71 -5.63 -13.30
C GLN A 92 3.02 -6.43 -13.11
N LEU A 93 2.92 -7.64 -12.54
CA LEU A 93 4.05 -8.51 -12.22
C LEU A 93 4.15 -9.76 -13.11
N GLN A 94 3.40 -9.80 -14.21
CA GLN A 94 3.35 -10.97 -15.11
C GLN A 94 4.72 -11.37 -15.68
N ASP A 95 5.63 -10.40 -15.88
CA ASP A 95 6.97 -10.66 -16.43
C ASP A 95 7.89 -11.38 -15.41
N SER A 96 7.55 -11.32 -14.12
CA SER A 96 8.27 -12.00 -13.03
C SER A 96 7.58 -13.31 -12.60
N ALA A 97 6.60 -13.79 -13.36
CA ALA A 97 5.74 -14.90 -12.94
C ALA A 97 6.48 -16.22 -12.75
N GLU A 98 7.48 -16.53 -13.59
CA GLU A 98 8.27 -17.77 -13.47
C GLU A 98 9.13 -17.76 -12.19
N ASP A 99 9.87 -16.67 -11.96
CA ASP A 99 10.73 -16.51 -10.80
C ASP A 99 9.91 -16.54 -9.49
N LEU A 100 8.77 -15.86 -9.46
CA LEU A 100 7.87 -15.84 -8.30
C LEU A 100 7.28 -17.23 -8.03
N ARG A 101 6.85 -17.97 -9.06
CA ARG A 101 6.25 -19.31 -8.93
C ARG A 101 7.18 -20.36 -8.32
N ALA A 102 8.49 -20.16 -8.43
CA ALA A 102 9.47 -21.06 -7.84
C ALA A 102 9.58 -20.92 -6.30
N LEU A 103 8.93 -19.90 -5.72
CA LEU A 103 8.96 -19.64 -4.28
C LEU A 103 7.86 -20.41 -3.54
N GLU A 104 8.14 -20.74 -2.28
CA GLU A 104 7.10 -21.16 -1.33
C GLU A 104 6.07 -20.02 -1.15
N THR A 105 4.80 -20.37 -0.91
CA THR A 105 3.69 -19.40 -0.89
C THR A 105 3.93 -18.16 -0.02
N PRO A 106 4.44 -18.26 1.23
CA PRO A 106 4.71 -17.06 2.03
C PRO A 106 5.69 -16.10 1.33
N PHE A 107 6.75 -16.63 0.73
CA PHE A 107 7.75 -15.84 0.02
C PHE A 107 7.24 -15.34 -1.34
N PHE A 108 6.37 -16.09 -2.02
CA PHE A 108 5.66 -15.59 -3.20
C PHE A 108 4.87 -14.32 -2.85
N VAL A 109 4.10 -14.35 -1.76
CA VAL A 109 3.26 -13.23 -1.31
C VAL A 109 4.13 -12.03 -0.94
N ILE A 110 5.16 -12.25 -0.11
CA ILE A 110 6.09 -11.21 0.32
C ILE A 110 6.80 -10.59 -0.89
N CYS A 111 7.39 -11.40 -1.78
CA CYS A 111 8.14 -10.88 -2.92
C CYS A 111 7.24 -10.18 -3.94
N SER A 112 6.03 -10.69 -4.20
CA SER A 112 5.06 -10.02 -5.06
C SER A 112 4.73 -8.64 -4.52
N LEU A 113 4.46 -8.54 -3.22
CA LEU A 113 4.12 -7.26 -2.60
C LEU A 113 5.31 -6.30 -2.55
N LEU A 114 6.50 -6.78 -2.18
CA LEU A 114 7.71 -5.96 -2.13
C LEU A 114 8.12 -5.47 -3.51
N LEU A 115 8.03 -6.32 -4.54
CA LEU A 115 8.30 -5.94 -5.91
C LEU A 115 7.31 -4.86 -6.38
N TYR A 116 6.01 -5.05 -6.13
CA TYR A 116 5.01 -4.00 -6.41
C TYR A 116 5.37 -2.68 -5.70
N LEU A 117 5.70 -2.72 -4.41
CA LEU A 117 6.07 -1.53 -3.65
C LEU A 117 7.33 -0.86 -4.18
N VAL A 118 8.36 -1.62 -4.55
CA VAL A 118 9.59 -1.08 -5.17
C VAL A 118 9.28 -0.33 -6.47
N LEU A 119 8.34 -0.84 -7.26
CA LEU A 119 7.93 -0.23 -8.53
C LEU A 119 7.02 0.99 -8.34
N GLN A 120 6.21 1.04 -7.28
CA GLN A 120 5.28 2.15 -7.02
C GLN A 120 5.85 3.25 -6.11
N VAL A 121 6.87 2.96 -5.30
CA VAL A 121 7.35 3.85 -4.24
C VAL A 121 8.82 4.21 -4.43
N ASP A 122 9.07 5.41 -4.96
CA ASP A 122 10.42 5.88 -5.26
C ASP A 122 11.32 6.08 -4.03
N SER A 123 10.72 6.25 -2.86
CA SER A 123 11.43 6.51 -1.61
C SER A 123 11.80 5.24 -0.84
N LEU A 124 11.36 4.06 -1.29
CA LEU A 124 11.68 2.79 -0.66
C LEU A 124 13.17 2.46 -0.87
N SER A 125 13.89 2.26 0.23
CA SER A 125 15.34 2.05 0.22
C SER A 125 15.73 0.58 0.28
N SER A 126 17.01 0.29 0.02
CA SER A 126 17.56 -1.06 0.19
C SER A 126 17.41 -1.55 1.63
N GLU A 127 17.60 -0.67 2.62
CA GLU A 127 17.46 -1.01 4.03
C GLU A 127 16.01 -1.30 4.42
N ASP A 128 15.05 -0.54 3.88
CA ASP A 128 13.61 -0.82 4.06
C ASP A 128 13.29 -2.24 3.53
N LEU A 129 13.82 -2.59 2.34
CA LEU A 129 13.64 -3.90 1.73
C LEU A 129 14.29 -5.02 2.56
N HIS A 130 15.53 -4.82 3.01
CA HIS A 130 16.24 -5.77 3.86
C HIS A 130 15.48 -6.04 5.16
N ALA A 131 14.88 -5.02 5.77
CA ALA A 131 14.09 -5.17 6.99
C ALA A 131 12.86 -6.07 6.77
N PHE A 132 12.13 -5.90 5.65
CA PHE A 132 10.97 -6.73 5.33
C PHE A 132 11.34 -8.18 5.07
N MET A 133 12.42 -8.40 4.33
CA MET A 133 12.89 -9.75 4.02
C MET A 133 13.45 -10.45 5.26
N ALA A 134 14.24 -9.75 6.07
CA ALA A 134 14.81 -10.30 7.29
C ALA A 134 13.74 -10.65 8.33
N GLN A 135 12.72 -9.79 8.52
CA GLN A 135 11.64 -10.13 9.46
C GLN A 135 10.87 -11.37 8.98
N ALA A 136 10.57 -11.48 7.67
CA ALA A 136 9.85 -12.62 7.14
C ALA A 136 10.62 -13.94 7.32
N LEU A 137 11.92 -13.94 7.02
CA LEU A 137 12.77 -15.12 7.18
C LEU A 137 12.93 -15.52 8.65
N CYS A 138 13.10 -14.56 9.55
CA CYS A 138 13.18 -14.82 10.98
C CYS A 138 11.84 -15.25 11.60
N LEU A 139 10.71 -14.79 11.04
CA LEU A 139 9.38 -15.07 11.58
C LEU A 139 9.04 -16.56 11.54
N GLN A 140 9.46 -17.28 10.50
CA GLN A 140 9.13 -18.71 10.30
C GLN A 140 9.54 -19.62 11.47
N GLU A 141 10.54 -19.22 12.25
CA GLU A 141 11.08 -20.02 13.36
C GLU A 141 10.79 -19.39 14.73
N LYS A 142 10.03 -18.29 14.79
CA LYS A 142 9.67 -17.65 16.06
C LYS A 142 8.28 -18.06 16.52
N SER A 143 8.21 -18.56 17.75
CA SER A 143 6.95 -18.78 18.45
C SER A 143 6.28 -17.47 18.87
N ALA A 144 4.97 -17.51 19.11
CA ALA A 144 4.22 -16.37 19.61
C ALA A 144 4.77 -15.82 20.94
N ALA A 145 5.27 -16.69 21.84
CA ALA A 145 5.89 -16.28 23.10
C ALA A 145 7.18 -15.49 22.86
N GLN A 146 8.06 -15.99 21.99
CA GLN A 146 9.30 -15.29 21.63
C GLN A 146 9.03 -13.92 21.01
N LEU A 147 8.01 -13.80 20.14
CA LEU A 147 7.60 -12.53 19.54
C LEU A 147 7.01 -11.57 20.58
N ALA A 148 6.20 -12.09 21.51
CA ALA A 148 5.61 -11.30 22.59
C ALA A 148 6.69 -10.70 23.49
N ASP A 149 7.75 -11.47 23.78
CA ASP A 149 8.85 -11.08 24.66
C ASP A 149 9.85 -10.10 24.02
N LEU A 150 9.78 -9.85 22.71
CA LEU A 150 10.64 -8.87 22.03
C LEU A 150 10.54 -7.49 22.68
N GLN A 151 11.67 -7.00 23.16
CA GLN A 151 11.83 -5.70 23.78
C GLN A 151 12.39 -4.68 22.79
N LEU A 152 11.55 -3.75 22.38
CA LEU A 152 11.96 -2.65 21.51
C LEU A 152 12.39 -1.46 22.37
N ALA A 153 13.66 -1.06 22.23
CA ALA A 153 14.15 0.15 22.87
C ALA A 153 13.43 1.41 22.37
N GLN A 154 13.00 1.42 21.09
CA GLN A 154 12.30 2.53 20.48
C GLN A 154 11.47 2.06 19.27
N ILE A 155 10.31 2.69 19.08
CA ILE A 155 9.47 2.52 17.88
C ILE A 155 9.86 3.60 16.86
N ASP A 156 10.21 3.17 15.65
CA ASP A 156 10.43 4.05 14.52
C ASP A 156 9.12 4.31 13.76
N SER A 157 8.79 5.58 13.58
CA SER A 157 7.53 5.98 12.94
C SER A 157 7.46 5.64 11.45
N ARG A 158 8.59 5.62 10.73
CA ARG A 158 8.61 5.16 9.33
C ARG A 158 8.41 3.65 9.27
N ALA A 159 9.04 2.89 10.16
CA ALA A 159 8.79 1.45 10.23
C ALA A 159 7.31 1.15 10.54
N VAL A 160 6.63 1.96 11.36
CA VAL A 160 5.16 1.84 11.52
C VAL A 160 4.43 2.11 10.20
N GLN A 161 4.79 3.18 9.48
CA GLN A 161 4.17 3.51 8.19
C GLN A 161 4.39 2.43 7.13
N LEU A 162 5.61 1.88 7.03
CA LEU A 162 5.97 0.79 6.13
C LEU A 162 5.24 -0.50 6.49
N GLY A 163 5.19 -0.87 7.77
CA GLY A 163 4.44 -2.03 8.22
C GLY A 163 2.95 -1.90 7.91
N SER A 164 2.37 -0.73 8.14
CA SER A 164 0.97 -0.44 7.77
C SER A 164 0.75 -0.51 6.26
N LEU A 165 1.66 0.03 5.46
CA LEU A 165 1.63 -0.07 4.00
C LEU A 165 1.65 -1.54 3.54
N PHE A 166 2.55 -2.35 4.10
CA PHE A 166 2.67 -3.77 3.78
C PHE A 166 1.40 -4.55 4.15
N VAL A 167 0.89 -4.41 5.38
CA VAL A 167 -0.35 -5.07 5.80
C VAL A 167 -1.55 -4.63 4.96
N ARG A 168 -1.62 -3.35 4.58
CA ARG A 168 -2.64 -2.86 3.65
C ARG A 168 -2.54 -3.54 2.29
N GLY A 169 -1.31 -3.73 1.80
CA GLY A 169 -1.01 -4.46 0.58
C GLY A 169 -1.47 -5.91 0.58
N LEU A 170 -1.31 -6.62 1.71
CA LEU A 170 -1.85 -7.97 1.88
C LEU A 170 -3.38 -7.99 1.72
N GLY A 171 -4.07 -6.97 2.23
CA GLY A 171 -5.51 -6.79 2.00
C GLY A 171 -5.87 -6.64 0.50
N VAL A 172 -5.02 -5.97 -0.28
CA VAL A 172 -5.21 -5.82 -1.73
C VAL A 172 -4.91 -7.12 -2.47
N LEU A 173 -3.88 -7.87 -2.05
CA LEU A 173 -3.61 -9.23 -2.55
C LEU A 173 -4.79 -10.16 -2.30
N LEU A 174 -5.43 -10.09 -1.11
CA LEU A 174 -6.63 -10.88 -0.80
C LEU A 174 -7.82 -10.51 -1.70
N MET A 175 -8.03 -9.22 -1.98
CA MET A 175 -9.04 -8.77 -2.94
C MET A 175 -8.75 -9.31 -4.35
N ALA A 176 -7.49 -9.24 -4.79
CA ALA A 176 -7.07 -9.79 -6.08
C ALA A 176 -7.25 -11.32 -6.13
N ASN A 177 -6.87 -12.05 -5.08
CA ASN A 177 -7.04 -13.50 -4.98
C ASN A 177 -8.51 -13.89 -5.18
N SER A 178 -9.42 -13.19 -4.49
CA SER A 178 -10.86 -13.42 -4.59
C SER A 178 -11.38 -13.09 -6.00
N ALA A 179 -11.02 -11.94 -6.55
CA ALA A 179 -11.42 -11.54 -7.91
C ALA A 179 -10.89 -12.49 -8.99
N CYS A 180 -9.71 -13.08 -8.77
CA CYS A 180 -9.07 -13.99 -9.71
C CYS A 180 -9.50 -15.46 -9.55
N GLY A 181 -10.50 -15.78 -8.71
CA GLY A 181 -10.99 -17.14 -8.55
C GLY A 181 -10.14 -18.03 -7.63
N PHE A 182 -9.43 -17.42 -6.68
CA PHE A 182 -8.63 -18.10 -5.65
C PHE A 182 -7.47 -18.96 -6.19
N PRO A 183 -6.46 -18.38 -6.89
CA PRO A 183 -5.22 -19.09 -7.19
C PRO A 183 -4.44 -19.53 -5.94
N PHE A 184 -4.70 -18.93 -4.78
CA PHE A 184 -4.14 -19.32 -3.49
C PHE A 184 -5.24 -19.62 -2.47
N GLN A 185 -4.93 -20.47 -1.49
CA GLN A 185 -5.78 -20.62 -0.31
C GLN A 185 -5.76 -19.33 0.50
N MET A 186 -6.89 -18.99 1.11
CA MET A 186 -7.00 -17.76 1.90
C MET A 186 -6.04 -17.75 3.08
N ASP A 187 -5.88 -18.89 3.75
CA ASP A 187 -5.00 -19.05 4.91
C ASP A 187 -3.53 -18.74 4.56
N ASP A 188 -3.07 -19.14 3.36
CA ASP A 188 -1.71 -18.90 2.90
C ASP A 188 -1.38 -17.40 2.73
N LEU A 189 -2.41 -16.56 2.59
CA LEU A 189 -2.29 -15.12 2.38
C LEU A 189 -2.46 -14.31 3.67
N MET A 190 -2.70 -14.97 4.81
CA MET A 190 -3.01 -14.27 6.05
C MET A 190 -1.77 -13.57 6.64
N PRO A 191 -1.91 -12.34 7.17
CA PRO A 191 -0.76 -11.53 7.61
C PRO A 191 0.14 -12.18 8.67
N TRP A 192 -0.42 -13.01 9.55
CA TRP A 192 0.33 -13.65 10.63
C TRP A 192 1.39 -14.65 10.14
N HIS A 193 1.30 -15.12 8.89
CA HIS A 193 2.31 -16.00 8.29
C HIS A 193 3.53 -15.22 7.77
N VAL A 194 3.39 -13.91 7.53
CA VAL A 194 4.37 -13.14 6.75
C VAL A 194 4.85 -11.87 7.41
N PHE A 195 4.18 -11.40 8.48
CA PHE A 195 4.53 -10.13 9.11
C PHE A 195 4.28 -10.11 10.62
N ASP A 196 5.32 -9.74 11.38
CA ASP A 196 5.19 -9.33 12.79
C ASP A 196 5.73 -7.90 12.96
N GLY A 197 4.93 -7.04 13.59
CA GLY A 197 5.26 -5.63 13.74
C GLY A 197 6.43 -5.36 14.69
N LYS A 198 6.60 -6.16 15.75
CA LYS A 198 7.73 -5.97 16.68
C LYS A 198 9.03 -6.45 16.06
N LEU A 199 9.01 -7.61 15.43
CA LEU A 199 10.14 -8.16 14.70
C LEU A 199 10.55 -7.22 13.56
N PHE A 200 9.59 -6.69 12.80
CA PHE A 200 9.90 -5.72 11.75
C PHE A 200 10.60 -4.48 12.30
N GLN A 201 10.14 -3.91 13.43
CA GLN A 201 10.81 -2.78 14.06
C GLN A 201 12.26 -3.10 14.46
N GLU A 202 12.51 -4.27 15.04
CA GLU A 202 13.87 -4.73 15.38
C GLU A 202 14.76 -4.83 14.13
N LYS A 203 14.30 -5.55 13.09
CA LYS A 203 15.05 -5.74 11.85
C LYS A 203 15.23 -4.43 11.07
N TYR A 204 14.26 -3.53 11.14
CA TYR A 204 14.36 -2.18 10.59
C TYR A 204 15.51 -1.38 11.21
N HIS A 205 15.58 -1.35 12.55
CA HIS A 205 16.67 -0.67 13.24
C HIS A 205 18.04 -1.29 12.91
N GLN A 206 18.11 -2.62 12.82
CA GLN A 206 19.35 -3.32 12.46
C GLN A 206 19.78 -2.98 11.03
N ALA A 207 18.87 -3.09 10.06
CA ALA A 207 19.15 -2.80 8.65
C ALA A 207 19.60 -1.34 8.45
N HIS A 208 18.90 -0.36 9.03
CA HIS A 208 19.25 1.06 8.87
C HIS A 208 20.51 1.49 9.65
N ARG A 209 21.01 0.68 10.58
CA ARG A 209 22.33 0.86 11.22
C ARG A 209 23.48 0.25 10.42
N GLY A 210 23.20 -0.40 9.29
CA GLY A 210 24.22 -1.11 8.50
C GLY A 210 24.67 -2.40 9.17
N CYS A 211 23.80 -3.06 9.94
CA CYS A 211 24.08 -4.37 10.52
C CYS A 211 24.43 -5.37 9.41
N PRO A 212 25.54 -6.13 9.52
CA PRO A 212 25.89 -7.16 8.54
C PRO A 212 24.78 -8.19 8.36
N LEU A 213 24.62 -8.72 7.15
CA LEU A 213 23.55 -9.66 6.80
C LEU A 213 23.47 -10.86 7.75
N TYR A 214 24.63 -11.44 8.12
CA TYR A 214 24.69 -12.59 9.02
C TYR A 214 24.13 -12.28 10.41
N GLN A 215 24.30 -11.06 10.93
CA GLN A 215 23.73 -10.65 12.22
C GLN A 215 22.24 -10.34 12.07
N LEU A 216 21.85 -9.67 10.98
CA LEU A 216 20.46 -9.35 10.67
C LEU A 216 19.58 -10.62 10.64
N LEU A 217 20.15 -11.72 10.15
CA LEU A 217 19.51 -13.04 10.03
C LEU A 217 19.85 -14.01 11.17
N GLU A 218 20.28 -13.48 12.32
CA GLU A 218 20.46 -14.25 13.57
C GLU A 218 21.48 -15.39 13.43
N HIS A 219 22.54 -15.15 12.67
CA HIS A 219 23.67 -16.06 12.44
C HIS A 219 23.27 -17.37 11.75
N ASN A 220 22.16 -17.39 11.01
CA ASN A 220 21.70 -18.55 10.27
C ASN A 220 22.11 -18.48 8.78
N GLU A 221 23.06 -19.31 8.38
CA GLU A 221 23.60 -19.34 7.01
C GLU A 221 22.55 -19.70 5.94
N LEU A 222 21.65 -20.63 6.23
CA LEU A 222 20.58 -21.02 5.30
C LEU A 222 19.65 -19.83 5.03
N ARG A 223 19.32 -19.04 6.06
CA ARG A 223 18.54 -17.81 5.91
C ARG A 223 19.30 -16.76 5.10
N CYS A 224 20.62 -16.63 5.27
CA CYS A 224 21.45 -15.73 4.44
C CYS A 224 21.36 -16.08 2.96
N THR A 225 21.48 -17.37 2.62
CA THR A 225 21.35 -17.83 1.22
C THR A 225 19.95 -17.57 0.68
N LYS A 226 18.89 -17.91 1.45
CA LYS A 226 17.50 -17.62 1.05
C LYS A 226 17.30 -16.11 0.85
N PHE A 227 17.80 -15.27 1.75
CA PHE A 227 17.73 -13.82 1.64
C PHE A 227 18.35 -13.31 0.34
N GLN A 228 19.56 -13.77 0.00
CA GLN A 228 20.24 -13.34 -1.22
C GLN A 228 19.44 -13.73 -2.47
N ASN A 229 18.90 -14.95 -2.54
CA ASN A 229 18.10 -15.41 -3.67
C ASN A 229 16.83 -14.55 -3.86
N LEU A 230 16.13 -14.24 -2.78
CA LEU A 230 14.94 -13.38 -2.82
C LEU A 230 15.31 -11.93 -3.22
N LEU A 231 16.47 -11.44 -2.78
CA LEU A 231 16.92 -10.08 -3.07
C LEU A 231 17.31 -9.96 -4.54
N ASP A 232 18.01 -10.97 -5.07
CA ASP A 232 18.41 -11.04 -6.47
C ASP A 232 17.18 -11.07 -7.40
N LEU A 233 16.13 -11.81 -7.02
CA LEU A 233 14.85 -11.81 -7.74
C LEU A 233 14.25 -10.40 -7.81
N ILE A 234 14.12 -9.72 -6.66
CA ILE A 234 13.52 -8.37 -6.62
C ILE A 234 14.39 -7.37 -7.39
N CYS A 235 15.72 -7.43 -7.24
CA CYS A 235 16.65 -6.53 -7.94
C CYS A 235 16.64 -6.76 -9.45
N LYS A 236 16.59 -8.02 -9.91
CA LYS A 236 16.47 -8.38 -11.33
C LYS A 236 15.18 -7.81 -11.91
N ALA A 237 14.05 -8.07 -11.26
CA ALA A 237 12.74 -7.60 -11.71
C ALA A 237 12.63 -6.07 -11.68
N SER A 238 13.14 -5.40 -10.64
CA SER A 238 13.13 -3.94 -10.57
C SER A 238 13.99 -3.31 -11.66
N SER A 239 15.18 -3.87 -11.93
CA SER A 239 16.09 -3.37 -12.96
C SER A 239 15.51 -3.53 -14.36
N ALA A 240 14.83 -4.64 -14.64
CA ALA A 240 14.12 -4.85 -15.91
C ALA A 240 13.02 -3.80 -16.15
N ASN A 241 12.43 -3.26 -15.07
CA ASN A 241 11.44 -2.19 -15.08
C ASN A 241 12.05 -0.78 -14.97
N GLY A 242 13.37 -0.63 -15.16
CA GLY A 242 14.06 0.66 -15.10
C GLY A 242 14.16 1.27 -13.69
N ARG A 243 13.87 0.50 -12.65
CA ARG A 243 13.86 0.95 -11.26
C ARG A 243 15.13 0.51 -10.53
N LYS A 244 15.94 1.48 -10.09
CA LYS A 244 17.12 1.26 -9.26
C LYS A 244 16.83 1.57 -7.79
N ILE A 245 16.93 0.55 -6.93
CA ILE A 245 16.77 0.69 -5.48
C ILE A 245 17.99 1.43 -4.93
N GLN A 246 17.76 2.49 -4.16
CA GLN A 246 18.83 3.30 -3.58
C GLN A 246 19.02 2.95 -2.10
N SER A 247 20.28 2.91 -1.65
CA SER A 247 20.60 2.87 -0.22
C SER A 247 20.33 4.24 0.40
N ARG A 248 19.59 4.25 1.51
CA ARG A 248 19.22 5.45 2.29
C ARG A 248 19.20 5.08 3.78
N PRO A 249 20.36 4.78 4.38
CA PRO A 249 20.44 4.44 5.80
C PRO A 249 19.91 5.60 6.62
N ARG A 250 19.14 5.29 7.67
CA ARG A 250 18.51 6.28 8.53
C ARG A 250 19.09 6.16 9.94
N PRO A 251 19.80 7.17 10.44
CA PRO A 251 20.30 7.14 11.80
C PRO A 251 19.11 7.15 12.77
N SER A 252 19.17 6.29 13.80
CA SER A 252 18.17 6.31 14.88
C SER A 252 18.06 7.73 15.45
N SER A 253 16.82 8.21 15.63
CA SER A 253 16.53 9.56 16.14
C SER A 253 17.20 9.89 17.48
N PHE A 254 17.63 8.87 18.25
CA PHE A 254 18.44 9.04 19.44
C PHE A 254 19.86 9.57 19.16
N MET A 255 20.50 9.18 18.04
CA MET A 255 21.82 9.69 17.63
C MET A 255 21.73 11.17 17.23
N ILE A 256 20.67 11.57 16.54
CA ILE A 256 20.41 12.96 16.17
C ILE A 256 20.26 13.82 17.43
N ARG A 257 19.56 13.31 18.45
CA ARG A 257 19.33 14.03 19.73
C ARG A 257 20.60 14.13 20.59
N LYS A 258 21.54 13.18 20.51
CA LYS A 258 22.87 13.27 21.15
C LYS A 258 23.78 14.28 20.46
N HIS A 259 23.79 14.36 19.13
CA HIS A 259 24.59 15.36 18.41
C HIS A 259 23.99 16.77 18.42
N GLY A 260 22.68 16.93 18.60
CA GLY A 260 22.01 18.24 18.72
C GLY A 260 22.22 18.98 20.04
N ARG A 261 22.90 18.38 21.04
CA ARG A 261 23.19 19.04 22.33
C ARG A 261 24.59 19.68 22.40
N GLY A 262 25.36 19.65 21.31
CA GLY A 262 26.74 20.12 21.29
C GLY A 262 27.06 21.03 20.10
N ARG A 263 26.38 22.18 20.00
CA ARG A 263 26.89 23.45 19.42
C ARG A 263 25.71 24.39 19.21
N GLY A 264 25.57 25.35 20.11
CA GLY A 264 24.75 26.53 19.87
C GLY A 264 25.34 27.33 18.72
N SER A 265 24.51 27.57 17.70
CA SER A 265 24.64 28.71 16.79
C SER A 265 23.24 29.08 16.36
N HIS A 266 22.74 30.20 16.89
CA HIS A 266 21.54 30.85 16.42
C HIS A 266 21.66 31.15 14.92
N ARG A 267 20.91 30.44 14.08
CA ARG A 267 20.51 30.92 12.77
C ARG A 267 18.99 31.03 12.76
N ARG A 268 18.50 32.27 12.83
CA ARG A 268 17.13 32.61 12.44
C ARG A 268 16.98 32.24 10.98
N LEU A 269 16.30 31.14 10.70
CA LEU A 269 15.77 30.88 9.37
C LEU A 269 14.40 31.55 9.33
N LEU A 270 14.32 32.63 8.55
CA LEU A 270 13.07 33.25 8.14
C LEU A 270 12.20 32.16 7.49
N SER A 271 11.07 31.87 8.12
CA SER A 271 10.01 31.07 7.50
C SER A 271 9.49 31.82 6.29
N ARG A 272 9.92 31.40 5.11
CA ARG A 272 9.28 31.75 3.85
C ARG A 272 8.52 30.50 3.42
N ASN A 273 7.24 30.43 3.78
CA ASN A 273 6.32 29.43 3.25
C ASN A 273 6.34 29.52 1.72
N PRO A 274 6.63 28.43 0.99
CA PRO A 274 6.09 28.23 -0.33
C PRO A 274 4.92 27.26 -0.17
N SER A 275 3.70 27.78 -0.20
CA SER A 275 2.51 26.98 -0.45
C SER A 275 2.63 26.39 -1.87
N HIS A 276 3.25 25.22 -1.98
CA HIS A 276 3.27 24.42 -3.19
C HIS A 276 2.06 23.48 -3.17
N SER A 277 1.02 23.88 -3.90
CA SER A 277 -0.04 22.99 -4.35
C SER A 277 0.55 21.89 -5.21
N TYR A 278 0.52 20.65 -4.71
CA TYR A 278 0.72 19.46 -5.53
C TYR A 278 -0.48 19.32 -6.48
N GLN A 279 -0.26 19.61 -7.76
CA GLN A 279 -1.15 19.16 -8.85
C GLN A 279 -0.53 17.88 -9.45
N PRO A 280 -1.19 16.72 -9.37
CA PRO A 280 -0.83 15.61 -10.23
C PRO A 280 -1.25 15.98 -11.66
N GLN A 281 -0.30 16.00 -12.60
CA GLN A 281 -0.62 16.02 -14.03
C GLN A 281 -1.24 14.67 -14.42
N CYS A 282 -2.55 14.52 -14.17
CA CYS A 282 -3.38 13.77 -15.07
C CYS A 282 -3.51 14.61 -16.34
N ARG A 283 -3.01 14.12 -17.48
CA ARG A 283 -3.30 14.72 -18.79
C ARG A 283 -4.81 14.69 -18.99
N GLU A 284 -5.46 15.83 -18.79
CA GLU A 284 -6.85 16.08 -19.15
C GLU A 284 -6.99 16.09 -20.67
N SER A 285 -7.72 15.12 -21.20
CA SER A 285 -8.50 15.34 -22.42
C SER A 285 -9.82 15.97 -21.97
N GLN A 286 -9.98 17.25 -22.27
CA GLN A 286 -11.17 18.04 -21.97
C GLN A 286 -12.43 17.38 -22.54
N TRP A 287 -13.35 16.96 -21.66
CA TRP A 287 -14.75 16.74 -22.02
C TRP A 287 -15.56 17.87 -21.43
N ARG A 288 -16.09 18.76 -22.29
CA ARG A 288 -17.15 19.71 -21.92
C ARG A 288 -18.47 18.95 -21.95
N GLU A 289 -19.27 19.07 -20.90
CA GLU A 289 -20.69 18.74 -20.94
C GLU A 289 -21.41 19.67 -21.95
N PRO A 290 -22.43 19.18 -22.69
CA PRO A 290 -23.35 20.05 -23.40
C PRO A 290 -24.33 20.69 -22.41
N GLN A 291 -24.39 22.02 -22.43
CA GLN A 291 -25.46 22.80 -21.80
C GLN A 291 -26.81 22.40 -22.39
N GLN A 292 -27.75 21.99 -21.53
CA GLN A 292 -29.17 22.02 -21.86
C GLN A 292 -29.78 23.29 -21.26
N THR A 293 -30.27 24.14 -22.16
CA THR A 293 -31.16 25.26 -21.90
C THR A 293 -32.56 24.72 -21.58
N GLY A 294 -33.13 25.17 -20.46
CA GLY A 294 -34.50 24.81 -20.07
C GLY A 294 -34.93 25.54 -18.80
N SER A 295 -35.48 26.73 -18.98
CA SER A 295 -36.10 27.58 -17.96
C SER A 295 -37.28 26.88 -17.29
N PHE A 296 -37.47 27.05 -15.96
CA PHE A 296 -38.64 27.71 -15.36
C PHE A 296 -38.70 27.56 -13.82
N SER A 297 -39.02 28.70 -13.18
CA SER A 297 -39.63 28.93 -11.85
C SER A 297 -38.87 28.46 -10.60
N GLU A 298 -38.16 29.36 -9.90
CA GLU A 298 -38.68 30.19 -8.79
C GLU A 298 -39.59 29.44 -7.82
N PHE A 299 -39.09 29.18 -6.60
CA PHE A 299 -39.74 29.49 -5.33
C PHE A 299 -38.70 29.42 -4.20
N GLN A 300 -38.22 30.58 -3.73
CA GLN A 300 -37.67 30.73 -2.38
C GLN A 300 -38.82 30.93 -1.38
N PRO A 301 -38.59 30.63 -0.09
CA PRO A 301 -38.85 31.70 0.87
C PRO A 301 -37.72 31.94 1.85
N SER A 302 -37.80 33.16 2.38
CA SER A 302 -36.83 33.94 3.11
C SER A 302 -36.69 33.54 4.59
N GLY A 303 -35.46 33.59 5.08
CA GLY A 303 -35.05 34.39 6.25
C GLY A 303 -35.53 33.98 7.66
N SER A 304 -34.56 33.63 8.51
CA SER A 304 -34.40 34.33 9.79
C SER A 304 -32.96 34.23 10.29
N GLN A 305 -32.37 35.40 10.52
CA GLN A 305 -31.12 35.58 11.25
C GLN A 305 -31.32 35.17 12.72
N TYR A 306 -30.35 34.49 13.33
CA TYR A 306 -30.05 34.62 14.76
C TYR A 306 -28.56 34.35 15.00
N ARG A 307 -27.89 35.32 15.63
CA ARG A 307 -26.47 35.30 16.03
C ARG A 307 -26.28 34.60 17.40
N PRO A 308 -25.04 34.24 17.79
CA PRO A 308 -24.75 33.11 18.67
C PRO A 308 -24.70 33.48 20.16
N ARG A 309 -24.98 32.50 21.03
CA ARG A 309 -24.62 32.56 22.46
C ARG A 309 -23.71 31.39 22.83
N HIS A 310 -22.50 31.74 23.28
CA HIS A 310 -21.64 30.88 24.08
C HIS A 310 -22.33 30.54 25.41
N GLN A 311 -22.35 29.26 25.81
CA GLN A 311 -21.73 28.80 27.06
C GLN A 311 -21.74 27.27 27.18
N SER A 312 -20.82 26.80 28.00
CA SER A 312 -20.24 25.46 28.14
C SER A 312 -21.02 24.51 29.05
N LEU A 313 -20.93 23.20 28.80
CA LEU A 313 -20.36 22.16 29.69
C LEU A 313 -21.01 20.77 29.47
N ARG A 314 -20.14 19.76 29.52
CA ARG A 314 -20.38 18.35 29.89
C ARG A 314 -21.14 17.44 28.90
N GLY A 315 -20.33 16.70 28.13
CA GLY A 315 -20.28 15.23 28.09
C GLY A 315 -21.58 14.44 27.98
N GLN A 316 -21.83 13.89 26.79
CA GLN A 316 -22.39 12.55 26.60
C GLN A 316 -22.10 12.11 25.15
N PHE A 317 -21.40 10.99 24.99
CA PHE A 317 -21.19 10.35 23.69
C PHE A 317 -22.53 9.78 23.20
N GLN A 318 -23.04 10.27 22.07
CA GLN A 318 -24.20 9.69 21.39
C GLN A 318 -23.73 8.74 20.29
N PHE A 319 -24.21 7.50 20.36
CA PHE A 319 -24.01 6.45 19.37
C PHE A 319 -24.76 6.75 18.06
N ALA A 320 -24.20 6.33 16.93
CA ALA A 320 -24.71 6.54 15.58
C ALA A 320 -26.14 5.95 15.35
N PRO A 321 -26.97 6.57 14.49
CA PRO A 321 -28.30 6.07 14.18
C PRO A 321 -28.26 4.82 13.28
N ARG A 322 -29.09 3.82 13.62
CA ARG A 322 -29.32 2.62 12.79
C ARG A 322 -30.38 2.93 11.72
N TRP A 323 -30.13 2.50 10.49
CA TRP A 323 -31.09 2.57 9.38
C TRP A 323 -32.15 1.46 9.49
N PRO A 324 -33.42 1.72 9.12
CA PRO A 324 -34.49 0.72 9.14
C PRO A 324 -34.35 -0.30 7.99
N ARG A 325 -34.92 -1.50 8.22
CA ARG A 325 -34.86 -2.69 7.37
C ARG A 325 -35.62 -2.55 6.06
#